data_AF-A0A6A4FNE2-F1
#
_entry.id   AF-A0A6A4FNE2-F1
#
_cell.length_a   1.000
_cell.length_b   1.000
_cell.length_c   1.000
_cell.angle_alpha   90.00
_cell.angle_beta   90.00
_cell.angle_gamma   90.00
#
_symmetry.space_group_name_H-M   'P 1'
#
loop_
_entity.id
_entity.type
_entity.pdbx_description
1 polymer ?
#
loop_
_entity_poly.entity_id
_entity_poly.type
_entity_poly.pdbx_seq_one_letter_code
_entity_poly.pdbx_strand_id
1 'polypeptide(L)'
;MRQTCATTSTSSVGTQTADAMVSRFLSEQDAQRLESDDSLPTPELGPHGEVLAPTRHDLSVDPSTLGRTRPVGVPASNDHLLRHIHPQDGYGGLEASVQVEELDHVDLMDLQEFFAKNGPPVADLVLRSRAEATSGDELESALRSIPVQRERAALLSGYRADNLAERTFSTAFLLRRILDRYRRVCHLLNASASGSRQDALKSSRSTLAAQAFA
;
A
#
# COMPACT_ATOMS: atom_id res chain seq x y z
N MET A 1 -5.03 1.67 76.98
CA MET A 1 -4.67 0.24 77.24
C MET A 1 -4.35 -0.41 75.90
N ARG A 2 -3.45 -1.40 75.86
CA ARG A 2 -3.07 -2.24 74.69
C ARG A 2 -2.25 -1.60 73.56
N GLN A 3 -0.96 -1.95 73.52
CA GLN A 3 -0.29 -2.49 72.31
C GLN A 3 -0.85 -3.94 72.03
N THR A 4 -0.54 -4.71 70.98
CA THR A 4 0.59 -4.72 70.01
C THR A 4 0.22 -5.60 68.79
N CYS A 5 0.94 -5.46 67.65
CA CYS A 5 1.13 -6.48 66.58
C CYS A 5 -0.10 -6.90 65.72
N ALA A 6 0.03 -7.40 64.47
CA ALA A 6 1.10 -7.36 63.45
C ALA A 6 0.53 -7.86 62.07
N THR A 7 1.24 -7.63 60.94
CA THR A 7 1.25 -8.40 59.64
C THR A 7 -0.08 -8.93 59.05
N THR A 8 -0.49 -8.80 57.78
CA THR A 8 0.12 -8.44 56.46
C THR A 8 -1.05 -8.28 55.43
N SER A 9 -0.95 -8.03 54.10
CA SER A 9 0.13 -8.07 53.11
C SER A 9 -0.13 -7.19 51.86
N THR A 10 0.82 -7.23 50.91
CA THR A 10 0.81 -6.90 49.47
C THR A 10 -0.51 -6.59 48.72
N SER A 11 -0.48 -5.53 47.91
CA SER A 11 -0.70 -5.62 46.46
C SER A 11 0.19 -4.62 45.71
N SER A 12 0.52 -4.88 44.44
CA SER A 12 1.38 -4.02 43.62
C SER A 12 0.53 -3.17 42.67
N VAL A 13 0.86 -1.88 42.55
CA VAL A 13 0.43 -1.01 41.45
C VAL A 13 1.69 -0.48 40.78
N GLY A 14 2.15 -1.19 39.75
CA GLY A 14 3.24 -0.70 38.92
C GLY A 14 2.78 0.51 38.12
N THR A 15 3.37 1.67 38.39
CA THR A 15 3.20 2.86 37.54
C THR A 15 3.75 2.56 36.16
N GLN A 16 2.87 2.30 35.20
CA GLN A 16 3.26 2.25 33.79
C GLN A 16 3.76 3.63 33.39
N THR A 17 5.07 3.75 33.17
CA THR A 17 5.65 4.89 32.48
C THR A 17 5.13 4.84 31.05
N ALA A 18 4.15 5.69 30.74
CA ALA A 18 3.80 6.03 29.38
C ALA A 18 4.98 6.80 28.78
N ASP A 19 5.97 6.04 28.29
CA ASP A 19 7.14 6.58 27.63
C ASP A 19 6.67 7.20 26.32
N ALA A 20 6.54 8.53 26.32
CA ALA A 20 5.99 9.26 25.21
C ALA A 20 7.01 9.20 24.07
N MET A 21 6.69 8.43 23.02
CA MET A 21 7.44 8.45 21.76
C MET A 21 7.34 9.86 21.16
N VAL A 22 8.31 10.71 21.50
CA VAL A 22 8.46 12.05 20.92
C VAL A 22 9.02 11.88 19.51
N SER A 23 8.13 11.63 18.55
CA SER A 23 8.42 11.86 17.13
C SER A 23 8.92 13.31 17.01
N ARG A 24 10.18 13.48 16.62
CA ARG A 24 10.89 14.74 16.73
C ARG A 24 10.84 15.51 15.41
N PHE A 25 9.61 15.75 14.94
CA PHE A 25 9.26 16.44 13.69
C PHE A 25 10.39 17.32 13.15
N LEU A 26 11.11 16.81 12.14
CA LEU A 26 12.04 17.62 11.35
C LEU A 26 11.29 18.86 10.84
N SER A 27 11.81 20.05 11.14
CA SER A 27 11.12 21.27 10.72
C SER A 27 11.28 21.50 9.21
N GLU A 28 10.41 22.32 8.62
CA GLU A 28 10.56 22.74 7.22
C GLU A 28 11.96 23.35 6.94
N GLN A 29 12.57 23.99 7.94
CA GLN A 29 13.92 24.54 7.86
C GLN A 29 15.01 23.45 7.87
N ASP A 30 14.78 22.33 8.55
CA ASP A 30 15.73 21.21 8.55
C ASP A 30 15.63 20.45 7.23
N ALA A 31 14.40 20.18 6.75
CA ALA A 31 14.17 19.58 5.43
C ALA A 31 14.83 20.42 4.30
N GLN A 32 14.63 21.74 4.28
CA GLN A 32 15.22 22.63 3.28
C GLN A 32 16.77 22.70 3.34
N ARG A 33 17.38 22.43 4.51
CA ARG A 33 18.84 22.32 4.64
C ARG A 33 19.36 21.00 4.10
N LEU A 34 18.66 19.90 4.37
CA LEU A 34 18.97 18.56 3.86
C LEU A 34 18.86 18.49 2.32
N GLU A 35 17.86 19.17 1.74
CA GLU A 35 17.76 19.41 0.29
C GLU A 35 18.93 20.24 -0.27
N SER A 36 19.52 21.14 0.54
CA SER A 36 20.64 22.00 0.11
C SER A 36 22.01 21.32 0.20
N ASP A 37 22.18 20.39 1.13
CA ASP A 37 23.43 19.64 1.36
C ASP A 37 23.51 18.30 0.57
N ASP A 38 22.52 18.01 -0.29
CA ASP A 38 22.34 16.76 -1.07
C ASP A 38 22.57 15.49 -0.24
N SER A 39 22.15 15.55 1.02
CA SER A 39 22.48 14.57 2.06
C SER A 39 21.23 14.25 2.86
N LEU A 40 20.91 12.95 2.98
CA LEU A 40 19.92 12.51 3.95
C LEU A 40 20.41 12.86 5.37
N PRO A 41 19.50 13.21 6.30
CA PRO A 41 19.84 13.31 7.70
C PRO A 41 20.36 11.95 8.16
N THR A 42 21.29 11.93 9.12
CA THR A 42 21.72 10.69 9.78
C THR A 42 20.47 9.90 10.18
N PRO A 43 20.26 8.67 9.66
CA PRO A 43 19.04 7.93 9.93
C PRO A 43 18.80 7.82 11.43
N GLU A 44 17.56 8.07 11.86
CA GLU A 44 17.23 7.88 13.28
C GLU A 44 17.49 6.41 13.64
N LEU A 45 18.35 6.24 14.64
CA LEU A 45 18.74 4.93 15.14
C LEU A 45 17.59 4.39 15.99
N GLY A 46 17.17 3.16 15.70
CA GLY A 46 16.16 2.47 16.49
C GLY A 46 16.62 2.22 17.94
N PRO A 47 15.74 1.68 18.79
CA PRO A 47 16.01 1.48 20.23
C PRO A 47 17.24 0.63 20.56
N HIS A 48 17.83 -0.06 19.58
CA HIS A 48 19.01 -0.91 19.72
C HIS A 48 20.19 -0.49 18.83
N GLY A 49 20.08 0.63 18.10
CA GLY A 49 21.13 1.14 17.20
C GLY A 49 21.03 0.66 15.76
N GLU A 50 19.88 0.10 15.35
CA GLU A 50 19.57 -0.28 13.98
C GLU A 50 19.21 0.93 13.10
N VAL A 51 19.46 0.88 11.79
CA VAL A 51 18.92 1.90 10.87
C VAL A 51 17.41 1.69 10.68
N LEU A 52 16.62 2.77 10.75
CA LEU A 52 15.20 2.74 10.42
C LEU A 52 14.98 2.53 8.91
N ALA A 53 13.93 1.81 8.53
CA ALA A 53 13.46 1.70 7.14
C ALA A 53 12.25 2.62 6.90
N PRO A 54 11.92 2.99 5.63
CA PRO A 54 10.72 3.76 5.33
C PRO A 54 9.46 3.10 5.89
N THR A 55 8.52 3.91 6.37
CA THR A 55 7.34 3.42 7.09
C THR A 55 6.60 2.36 6.27
N ARG A 56 6.34 1.20 6.88
CA ARG A 56 5.46 0.18 6.33
C ARG A 56 4.74 -0.51 7.47
N HIS A 57 3.40 -0.48 7.43
CA HIS A 57 2.60 -1.34 8.31
C HIS A 57 1.89 -2.39 7.46
N ASP A 58 2.30 -3.64 7.63
CA ASP A 58 1.58 -4.77 7.05
C ASP A 58 0.30 -4.99 7.86
N LEU A 59 -0.85 -4.75 7.23
CA LEU A 59 -2.14 -4.85 7.91
C LEU A 59 -2.48 -6.31 8.19
N SER A 60 -2.44 -6.68 9.48
CA SER A 60 -3.04 -7.92 9.98
C SER A 60 -4.57 -7.79 9.95
N VAL A 61 -5.14 -7.91 8.76
CA VAL A 61 -6.57 -7.78 8.47
C VAL A 61 -7.04 -9.00 7.67
N ASP A 62 -8.23 -9.50 7.99
CA ASP A 62 -8.87 -10.59 7.27
C ASP A 62 -9.03 -10.19 5.78
N PRO A 63 -8.47 -10.96 4.82
CA PRO A 63 -8.45 -10.62 3.40
C PRO A 63 -9.83 -10.54 2.74
N SER A 64 -10.91 -10.83 3.46
CA SER A 64 -12.30 -10.64 3.02
C SER A 64 -12.91 -9.27 3.37
N THR A 65 -12.32 -8.49 4.29
CA THR A 65 -13.03 -7.35 4.93
C THR A 65 -12.58 -5.96 4.47
N LEU A 66 -11.34 -5.80 4.02
CA LEU A 66 -10.86 -4.60 3.33
C LEU A 66 -10.01 -5.05 2.14
N GLY A 67 -10.05 -4.29 1.04
CA GLY A 67 -9.15 -4.53 -0.10
C GLY A 67 -7.69 -4.44 0.35
N ARG A 68 -6.76 -5.01 -0.43
CA ARG A 68 -5.32 -5.09 -0.09
C ARG A 68 -4.64 -3.72 -0.08
N THR A 69 -4.98 -2.88 0.89
CA THR A 69 -4.35 -1.59 1.14
C THR A 69 -3.35 -1.74 2.27
N ARG A 70 -2.13 -1.21 2.09
CA ARG A 70 -1.21 -0.98 3.20
C ARG A 70 -0.76 0.48 3.24
N PRO A 71 -0.68 1.11 4.42
CA PRO A 71 -0.03 2.40 4.57
C PRO A 71 1.49 2.25 4.36
N VAL A 72 2.07 3.17 3.61
CA VAL A 72 3.52 3.27 3.39
C VAL A 72 3.97 4.71 3.56
N GLY A 73 5.21 4.89 4.00
CA GLY A 73 5.91 6.15 3.96
C GLY A 73 6.31 6.50 2.53
N VAL A 74 6.03 7.73 2.12
CA VAL A 74 6.66 8.40 0.99
C VAL A 74 7.21 9.74 1.49
N PRO A 75 8.27 10.31 0.87
CA PRO A 75 8.76 11.64 1.25
C PRO A 75 7.62 12.66 1.32
N ALA A 76 7.59 13.44 2.41
CA ALA A 76 6.57 14.46 2.62
C ALA A 76 6.63 15.56 1.54
N SER A 77 5.51 16.25 1.32
CA SER A 77 5.42 17.32 0.33
C SER A 77 4.33 18.30 0.74
N ASN A 78 4.38 19.54 0.23
CA ASN A 78 3.38 20.56 0.53
C ASN A 78 1.95 20.13 0.14
N ASP A 79 1.82 19.28 -0.89
CA ASP A 79 0.53 18.72 -1.30
C ASP A 79 -0.05 17.72 -0.28
N HIS A 80 0.80 17.01 0.47
CA HIS A 80 0.36 16.19 1.60
C HIS A 80 -0.23 17.05 2.73
N LEU A 81 0.41 18.20 3.04
CA LEU A 81 -0.10 19.17 4.03
C LEU A 81 -1.44 19.78 3.60
N LEU A 82 -1.58 20.13 2.31
CA LEU A 82 -2.84 20.61 1.72
C LEU A 82 -3.94 19.54 1.71
N ARG A 83 -3.57 18.25 1.56
CA ARG A 83 -4.47 17.09 1.73
C ARG A 83 -4.75 16.74 3.21
N HIS A 84 -4.22 17.51 4.16
CA HIS A 84 -4.29 17.24 5.62
C HIS A 84 -3.74 15.87 6.04
N ILE A 85 -2.87 15.27 5.21
CA ILE A 85 -2.09 14.09 5.57
C ILE A 85 -0.99 14.56 6.52
N HIS A 86 -1.03 14.07 7.75
CA HIS A 86 -0.07 14.45 8.77
C HIS A 86 1.28 13.78 8.45
N PRO A 87 2.39 14.54 8.32
CA PRO A 87 3.71 13.95 8.21
C PRO A 87 4.15 13.36 9.55
N GLN A 88 5.08 12.42 9.48
CA GLN A 88 5.77 11.80 10.61
C GLN A 88 7.27 11.70 10.28
N ASP A 89 8.12 11.49 11.29
CA ASP A 89 9.54 11.25 11.04
C ASP A 89 9.74 9.84 10.44
N GLY A 90 10.70 9.71 9.52
CA GLY A 90 10.90 8.49 8.75
C GLY A 90 12.29 8.41 8.09
N TYR A 91 12.43 7.58 7.05
CA TYR A 91 13.73 7.27 6.47
C TYR A 91 14.29 8.45 5.67
N GLY A 92 15.24 9.15 6.28
CA GLY A 92 15.94 10.26 5.64
C GLY A 92 15.13 11.56 5.53
N GLY A 93 14.08 11.73 6.33
CA GLY A 93 13.27 12.95 6.32
C GLY A 93 11.88 12.77 6.93
N LEU A 94 11.02 13.77 6.73
CA LEU A 94 9.59 13.62 6.97
C LEU A 94 8.98 12.69 5.92
N GLU A 95 8.15 11.75 6.37
CA GLU A 95 7.31 10.90 5.54
C GLU A 95 5.83 11.27 5.67
N ALA A 96 5.09 11.20 4.56
CA ALA A 96 3.64 11.15 4.56
C ALA A 96 3.17 9.69 4.45
N SER A 97 2.24 9.29 5.30
CA SER A 97 1.66 7.94 5.27
C SER A 97 0.54 7.86 4.23
N VAL A 98 0.79 7.15 3.12
CA VAL A 98 -0.16 7.00 1.99
C VAL A 98 -0.64 5.57 1.86
N GLN A 99 -1.93 5.38 1.55
CA GLN A 99 -2.52 4.05 1.36
C GLN A 99 -2.25 3.52 -0.05
N VAL A 100 -1.62 2.35 -0.15
CA VAL A 100 -1.27 1.71 -1.42
C VAL A 100 -2.14 0.46 -1.63
N GLU A 101 -2.98 0.47 -2.67
CA GLU A 101 -3.68 -0.72 -3.15
C GLU A 101 -2.72 -1.67 -3.89
N GLU A 102 -2.71 -2.93 -3.49
CA GLU A 102 -2.00 -4.01 -4.19
C GLU A 102 -2.90 -4.72 -5.20
N LEU A 103 -2.28 -5.28 -6.25
CA LEU A 103 -2.93 -6.19 -7.20
C LEU A 103 -2.91 -7.62 -6.63
N ASP A 104 -4.07 -8.28 -6.60
CA ASP A 104 -4.20 -9.68 -6.20
C ASP A 104 -4.06 -10.66 -7.38
N HIS A 105 -4.21 -11.96 -7.13
CA HIS A 105 -4.04 -12.97 -8.18
C HIS A 105 -5.12 -12.88 -9.27
N VAL A 106 -6.34 -12.49 -8.91
CA VAL A 106 -7.44 -12.27 -9.89
C VAL A 106 -7.16 -11.00 -10.67
N ASP A 107 -6.68 -9.93 -10.02
CA ASP A 107 -6.23 -8.73 -10.74
C ASP A 107 -5.12 -9.05 -11.76
N LEU A 108 -4.14 -9.88 -11.41
CA LEU A 108 -3.07 -10.31 -12.31
C LEU A 108 -3.58 -11.21 -13.46
N MET A 109 -4.55 -12.09 -13.23
CA MET A 109 -5.15 -12.91 -14.28
C MET A 109 -6.00 -12.08 -15.25
N ASP A 110 -6.82 -11.16 -14.74
CA ASP A 110 -7.61 -10.25 -15.56
C ASP A 110 -6.70 -9.31 -16.38
N LEU A 111 -5.61 -8.79 -15.80
CA LEU A 111 -4.60 -8.05 -16.56
C LEU A 111 -3.96 -8.89 -17.66
N GLN A 112 -3.70 -10.18 -17.43
CA GLN A 112 -3.06 -11.07 -18.39
C GLN A 112 -3.92 -11.30 -19.65
N GLU A 113 -5.25 -11.14 -19.57
CA GLU A 113 -6.16 -11.23 -20.72
C GLU A 113 -5.95 -10.10 -21.75
N PHE A 114 -5.46 -8.92 -21.31
CA PHE A 114 -5.21 -7.78 -22.20
C PHE A 114 -3.94 -7.93 -23.05
N PHE A 115 -3.06 -8.88 -22.74
CA PHE A 115 -1.80 -9.10 -23.45
C PHE A 115 -1.91 -10.26 -24.46
N ALA A 116 -1.13 -10.19 -25.53
CA ALA A 116 -1.04 -11.29 -26.48
C ALA A 116 -0.52 -12.58 -25.78
N LYS A 117 -0.99 -13.75 -26.24
CA LYS A 117 -0.66 -15.07 -25.64
C LYS A 117 0.83 -15.41 -25.52
N ASN A 118 1.69 -14.68 -26.23
CA ASN A 118 3.15 -14.85 -26.25
C ASN A 118 3.88 -13.63 -25.64
N GLY A 119 3.17 -12.73 -24.95
CA GLY A 119 3.76 -11.63 -24.20
C GLY A 119 4.45 -12.11 -22.91
N PRO A 120 5.26 -11.24 -22.27
CA PRO A 120 5.82 -11.55 -20.96
C PRO A 120 4.70 -11.67 -19.91
N PRO A 121 4.92 -12.42 -18.82
CA PRO A 121 3.98 -12.49 -17.70
C PRO A 121 3.72 -11.11 -17.11
N VAL A 122 2.45 -10.77 -16.84
CA VAL A 122 2.10 -9.48 -16.21
C VAL A 122 2.81 -9.30 -14.85
N ALA A 123 3.04 -10.40 -14.13
CA ALA A 123 3.76 -10.40 -12.86
C ALA A 123 5.22 -9.89 -12.95
N ASP A 124 5.80 -9.84 -14.16
CA ASP A 124 7.14 -9.31 -14.41
C ASP A 124 7.10 -7.86 -14.96
N LEU A 125 5.90 -7.36 -15.32
CA LEU A 125 5.66 -6.00 -15.80
C LEU A 125 5.16 -5.04 -14.71
N VAL A 126 4.43 -5.55 -13.72
CA VAL A 126 3.84 -4.73 -12.64
C VAL A 126 4.67 -4.80 -11.37
N LEU A 127 4.60 -3.73 -10.58
CA LEU A 127 5.21 -3.67 -9.26
C LEU A 127 4.58 -4.72 -8.35
N ARG A 128 5.41 -5.58 -7.76
CA ARG A 128 4.99 -6.58 -6.78
C ARG A 128 5.43 -6.18 -5.39
N SER A 129 4.53 -6.34 -4.42
CA SER A 129 4.85 -6.12 -3.02
C SER A 129 5.85 -7.18 -2.52
N ARG A 130 6.86 -6.77 -1.75
CA ARG A 130 7.72 -7.71 -1.00
C ARG A 130 6.87 -8.32 0.12
N ALA A 131 6.94 -9.63 0.30
CA ALA A 131 6.12 -10.35 1.30
C ALA A 131 6.33 -9.82 2.74
N GLU A 132 7.55 -9.38 3.05
CA GLU A 132 7.96 -8.85 4.36
C GLU A 132 8.53 -7.43 4.20
N ALA A 133 8.67 -6.69 5.30
CA ALA A 133 9.40 -5.43 5.33
C ALA A 133 10.91 -5.65 5.22
N THR A 134 11.61 -4.74 4.53
CA THR A 134 13.08 -4.68 4.49
C THR A 134 13.58 -4.00 5.78
N SER A 135 14.61 -4.52 6.44
CA SER A 135 15.25 -3.77 7.54
C SER A 135 16.04 -2.58 6.99
N GLY A 136 16.28 -1.54 7.82
CA GLY A 136 17.05 -0.38 7.35
C GLY A 136 18.47 -0.75 6.95
N ASP A 137 19.13 -1.65 7.68
CA ASP A 137 20.47 -2.15 7.33
C ASP A 137 20.50 -2.91 5.99
N GLU A 138 19.47 -3.73 5.69
CA GLU A 138 19.35 -4.42 4.40
C GLU A 138 19.08 -3.42 3.27
N LEU A 139 18.24 -2.41 3.52
CA LEU A 139 17.94 -1.34 2.57
C LEU A 139 19.17 -0.47 2.29
N GLU A 140 19.90 -0.06 3.32
CA GLU A 140 21.16 0.70 3.25
C GLU A 140 22.24 -0.07 2.47
N SER A 141 22.34 -1.38 2.68
CA SER A 141 23.21 -2.27 1.91
C SER A 141 22.77 -2.36 0.44
N ALA A 142 21.47 -2.54 0.19
CA ALA A 142 20.90 -2.58 -1.15
C ALA A 142 21.09 -1.26 -1.91
N LEU A 143 20.89 -0.10 -1.28
CA LEU A 143 21.08 1.22 -1.89
C LEU A 143 22.56 1.53 -2.22
N ARG A 144 23.50 0.92 -1.50
CA ARG A 144 24.94 0.95 -1.83
C ARG A 144 25.33 -0.08 -2.91
N SER A 145 24.44 -0.98 -3.32
CA SER A 145 24.74 -2.01 -4.31
C SER A 145 24.68 -1.48 -5.75
N ILE A 146 25.62 -1.94 -6.59
CA ILE A 146 25.72 -1.57 -8.00
C ILE A 146 24.42 -1.86 -8.80
N PRO A 147 23.71 -2.98 -8.62
CA PRO A 147 22.45 -3.23 -9.34
C PRO A 147 21.38 -2.17 -9.03
N VAL A 148 21.12 -1.89 -7.75
CA VAL A 148 20.09 -0.90 -7.34
C VAL A 148 20.47 0.51 -7.78
N GLN A 149 21.75 0.87 -7.74
CA GLN A 149 22.21 2.17 -8.26
C GLN A 149 21.98 2.31 -9.76
N ARG A 150 22.14 1.23 -10.55
CA ARG A 150 21.85 1.23 -11.99
C ARG A 150 20.36 1.35 -12.28
N GLU A 151 19.50 0.66 -11.52
CA GLU A 151 18.04 0.81 -11.64
C GLU A 151 17.59 2.24 -11.26
N ARG A 152 18.11 2.80 -10.15
CA ARG A 152 17.85 4.19 -9.76
C ARG A 152 18.29 5.19 -10.83
N ALA A 153 19.48 5.01 -11.41
CA ALA A 153 19.98 5.88 -12.49
C ALA A 153 19.15 5.76 -13.78
N ALA A 154 18.68 4.55 -14.12
CA ALA A 154 17.78 4.33 -15.27
C ALA A 154 16.41 5.00 -15.05
N LEU A 155 15.82 4.83 -13.87
CA LEU A 155 14.55 5.49 -13.53
C LEU A 155 14.68 7.02 -13.57
N LEU A 156 15.72 7.58 -12.95
CA LEU A 156 15.94 9.03 -12.87
C LEU A 156 16.38 9.69 -14.19
N SER A 157 16.80 8.90 -15.19
CA SER A 157 17.06 9.43 -16.54
C SER A 157 15.80 9.52 -17.42
N GLY A 158 14.76 8.74 -17.11
CA GLY A 158 13.47 8.77 -17.81
C GLY A 158 12.34 9.48 -17.06
N TYR A 159 12.41 9.55 -15.73
CA TYR A 159 11.36 10.08 -14.85
C TYR A 159 11.91 11.05 -13.82
N ARG A 160 11.11 12.06 -13.46
CA ARG A 160 11.46 13.02 -12.41
C ARG A 160 11.32 12.38 -11.02
N ALA A 161 12.16 12.81 -10.07
CA ALA A 161 12.16 12.30 -8.69
C ALA A 161 10.95 12.76 -7.84
N ASP A 162 10.35 13.91 -8.13
CA ASP A 162 9.23 14.45 -7.35
C ASP A 162 8.05 13.46 -7.28
N ASN A 163 7.62 13.16 -6.05
CA ASN A 163 6.59 12.17 -5.71
C ASN A 163 6.75 10.83 -6.46
N LEU A 164 7.96 10.44 -6.87
CA LEU A 164 8.19 9.25 -7.69
C LEU A 164 7.66 7.99 -6.97
N ALA A 165 7.93 7.84 -5.67
CA ALA A 165 7.39 6.75 -4.86
C ALA A 165 5.85 6.72 -4.83
N GLU A 166 5.19 7.85 -4.53
CA GLU A 166 3.72 7.95 -4.50
C GLU A 166 3.10 7.62 -5.87
N ARG A 167 3.68 8.15 -6.96
CA ARG A 167 3.24 7.88 -8.35
C ARG A 167 3.44 6.40 -8.71
N THR A 168 4.59 5.84 -8.38
CA THR A 168 4.94 4.43 -8.57
C THR A 168 3.92 3.52 -7.86
N PHE A 169 3.65 3.76 -6.58
CA PHE A 169 2.62 3.01 -5.83
C PHE A 169 1.21 3.22 -6.41
N SER A 170 0.88 4.44 -6.85
CA SER A 170 -0.43 4.76 -7.45
C SER A 170 -0.70 4.02 -8.77
N THR A 171 0.31 3.46 -9.45
CA THR A 171 0.07 2.68 -10.67
C THR A 171 -0.77 1.42 -10.40
N ALA A 172 -0.56 0.74 -9.28
CA ALA A 172 -1.32 -0.45 -8.90
C ALA A 172 -2.79 -0.11 -8.61
N PHE A 173 -3.04 0.98 -7.87
CA PHE A 173 -4.37 1.56 -7.67
C PHE A 173 -5.06 1.86 -9.02
N LEU A 174 -4.39 2.57 -9.94
CA LEU A 174 -4.96 2.94 -11.23
C LEU A 174 -5.33 1.70 -12.07
N LEU A 175 -4.46 0.68 -12.10
CA LEU A 175 -4.75 -0.60 -12.76
C LEU A 175 -5.97 -1.27 -12.13
N ARG A 176 -6.05 -1.39 -10.80
CA ARG A 176 -7.19 -2.00 -10.09
C ARG A 176 -8.51 -1.27 -10.39
N ARG A 177 -8.51 0.06 -10.41
CA ARG A 177 -9.70 0.87 -10.75
C ARG A 177 -10.12 0.75 -12.22
N ILE A 178 -9.19 0.45 -13.14
CA ILE A 178 -9.49 0.10 -14.54
C ILE A 178 -10.10 -1.31 -14.62
N LEU A 179 -9.50 -2.30 -13.96
CA LEU A 179 -10.01 -3.68 -13.91
C LEU A 179 -11.44 -3.74 -13.35
N ASP A 180 -11.72 -3.06 -12.25
CA ASP A 180 -13.07 -2.99 -11.68
C ASP A 180 -14.08 -2.38 -12.67
N ARG A 181 -13.66 -1.44 -13.51
CA ARG A 181 -14.52 -0.87 -14.56
C ARG A 181 -14.73 -1.89 -15.69
N TYR A 182 -13.69 -2.60 -16.11
CA TYR A 182 -13.77 -3.69 -17.08
C TYR A 182 -14.70 -4.82 -16.61
N ARG A 183 -14.48 -5.36 -15.39
CA ARG A 183 -15.34 -6.35 -14.71
C ARG A 183 -16.81 -5.94 -14.74
N ARG A 184 -17.13 -4.71 -14.34
CA ARG A 184 -18.51 -4.16 -14.39
C ARG A 184 -19.10 -4.16 -15.80
N VAL A 185 -18.34 -3.76 -16.82
CA VAL A 185 -18.81 -3.78 -18.22
C VAL A 185 -19.05 -5.21 -18.70
N CYS A 186 -18.13 -6.14 -18.42
CA CYS A 186 -18.28 -7.56 -18.79
C CYS A 186 -19.48 -8.21 -18.10
N HIS A 187 -19.75 -7.92 -16.81
CA HIS A 187 -20.96 -8.37 -16.13
C HIS A 187 -22.24 -7.83 -16.77
N LEU A 188 -22.29 -6.54 -17.15
CA LEU A 188 -23.45 -5.94 -17.82
C LEU A 188 -23.71 -6.54 -19.22
N LEU A 189 -22.66 -6.81 -19.99
CA LEU A 189 -22.75 -7.48 -21.29
C LEU A 189 -23.25 -8.92 -21.13
N ASN A 190 -22.68 -9.68 -20.20
CA ASN A 190 -23.10 -11.07 -19.94
C ASN A 190 -24.53 -11.17 -19.40
N ALA A 191 -24.95 -10.22 -18.55
CA ALA A 191 -26.33 -10.14 -18.05
C ALA A 191 -27.33 -9.83 -19.17
N SER A 192 -27.05 -8.84 -20.03
CA SER A 192 -27.94 -8.47 -21.13
C SER A 192 -28.04 -9.55 -22.20
N ALA A 193 -26.93 -10.21 -22.54
CA ALA A 193 -26.92 -11.40 -23.41
C ALA A 193 -27.74 -12.57 -22.82
N SER A 194 -27.65 -12.80 -21.51
CA SER A 194 -28.40 -13.86 -20.84
C SER A 194 -29.91 -13.58 -20.78
N GLY A 195 -30.31 -12.34 -20.47
CA GLY A 195 -31.71 -11.91 -20.49
C GLY A 195 -32.32 -12.05 -21.89
N SER A 196 -31.64 -11.53 -22.91
CA SER A 196 -32.05 -11.65 -24.33
C SER A 196 -32.28 -13.11 -24.74
N ARG A 197 -31.37 -14.03 -24.38
CA ARG A 197 -31.53 -15.48 -24.65
C ARG A 197 -32.71 -16.08 -23.89
N GLN A 198 -32.95 -15.70 -22.64
CA GLN A 198 -34.09 -16.18 -21.87
C GLN A 198 -35.43 -15.68 -22.43
N ASP A 199 -35.51 -14.42 -22.87
CA ASP A 199 -36.74 -13.84 -23.41
C ASP A 199 -37.06 -14.36 -24.82
N ALA A 200 -36.04 -14.60 -25.65
CA ALA A 200 -36.20 -15.35 -26.90
C ALA A 200 -36.73 -16.78 -26.66
N LEU A 201 -36.22 -17.48 -25.64
CA LEU A 201 -36.71 -18.82 -25.27
C LEU A 201 -38.13 -18.81 -24.71
N LYS A 202 -38.54 -17.78 -23.96
CA LYS A 202 -39.93 -17.59 -23.51
C LYS A 202 -40.86 -17.35 -24.72
N SER A 203 -40.47 -16.45 -25.62
CA SER A 203 -41.22 -16.11 -26.83
C SER A 203 -41.50 -17.36 -27.68
N SER A 204 -40.46 -18.11 -28.07
CA SER A 204 -40.62 -19.34 -28.86
C SER A 204 -41.49 -20.40 -28.17
N ARG A 205 -41.44 -20.51 -26.83
CA ARG A 205 -42.31 -21.43 -26.08
C ARG A 205 -43.78 -20.96 -26.05
N SER A 206 -44.03 -19.65 -25.97
CA SER A 206 -45.41 -19.12 -26.11
C SER A 206 -45.98 -19.31 -27.51
N THR A 207 -45.17 -19.13 -28.56
CA THR A 207 -45.60 -19.36 -29.95
C THR A 207 -45.92 -20.83 -30.22
N LEU A 208 -45.07 -21.75 -29.75
CA LEU A 208 -45.33 -23.19 -29.83
C LEU A 208 -46.58 -23.61 -29.04
N ALA A 209 -46.80 -23.02 -27.85
CA ALA A 209 -48.02 -23.28 -27.08
C ALA A 209 -49.28 -22.78 -27.81
N ALA A 210 -49.24 -21.60 -28.43
CA ALA A 210 -50.35 -21.06 -29.21
C ALA A 210 -50.66 -21.91 -30.47
N GLN A 211 -49.64 -22.54 -31.07
CA GLN A 211 -49.80 -23.45 -32.22
C GLN A 211 -50.28 -24.86 -31.85
N ALA A 212 -50.29 -25.22 -30.56
CA ALA A 212 -50.71 -26.55 -30.08
C ALA A 212 -52.20 -26.62 -29.65
N PHE A 213 -52.95 -25.52 -29.79
CA PHE A 213 -54.37 -25.39 -29.41
C PHE A 213 -55.26 -24.91 -30.58
N ALA A 214 -54.80 -25.12 -31.82
CA ALA A 214 -55.50 -24.79 -33.07
C ALA A 214 -55.56 -26.01 -34.00
#